data_AF-A0A0D8BS09-F1
#
_entry.id   AF-A0A0D8BS09-F1
#
_cell.length_a   1.000
_cell.length_b   1.000
_cell.length_c   1.000
_cell.angle_alpha   90.00
_cell.angle_beta   90.00
_cell.angle_gamma   90.00
#
_symmetry.space_group_name_H-M   'P 1'
#
loop_
_entity.id
_entity.type
_entity.pdbx_description
1 polymer ?
#
loop_
_entity_poly.entity_id
_entity_poly.type
_entity_poly.pdbx_seq_one_letter_code
_entity_poly.pdbx_strand_id
1 'polypeptide(L)'
;MKRKLVLIGNGMAGVRCIEEILKLDREAFEITIFGSEPHPNYNRILLSKVLQGDTRLDDITLNSWEWYEQNGIRLLAGETVTDIDHEERLVRTDRGRVVEYDELILATGSNPFILPVPGADLPGVTAFRDIQDCERMIEYAKTYKKAAVIGGGLLGLEVARGLLNLGMDVDVIHIFDYLMERQLDPTASKLLQRELEKQGMNFLLRKETAELFGNGRVEGVRFKDGTSIAADLVVMAVGIRPNVDLARRSGIEVNRGIVVNDYLETSVPHIYAVGECAEHRGVVYGLVAPLYEQGLTNEEAYLLGKFACVALKTRYIDYNGRFCMSAAAAAMNDAFGLDRELTNPLSDIPLARTIILAGTNIAECQPTLMPYFYEAKKNGAFIIVVDPRETKTAALADLHLPLKPGTDVALAIGIGKVLLKEGYIDETFVRERTVGFAEWKQQMEAVDMDEIVRVTDVPAEKIRLAARKYGEAAEAIVLTARGLEQQADGYAAVRHWINVVLATGKIGRPGSGFGSITGQGNGQGGREHGQKADQLPGYRSLVRSGCLSRNSLRSHRRKKG
;
A
#
# COMPACT_ATOMS: atom_id res chain seq x y z
N MET A 1 3.33 39.75 -4.51
CA MET A 1 4.63 39.31 -3.97
C MET A 1 4.53 37.80 -3.83
N LYS A 2 5.52 37.03 -4.28
CA LYS A 2 5.49 35.56 -4.08
C LYS A 2 5.58 35.27 -2.58
N ARG A 3 4.88 34.25 -2.10
CA ARG A 3 4.98 33.80 -0.71
C ARG A 3 6.27 33.00 -0.52
N LYS A 4 6.95 33.12 0.61
CA LYS A 4 8.17 32.36 0.88
C LYS A 4 7.82 30.93 1.30
N LEU A 5 8.24 29.93 0.52
CA LEU A 5 8.10 28.52 0.86
C LEU A 5 9.46 27.93 1.20
N VAL A 6 9.60 27.37 2.40
CA VAL A 6 10.78 26.62 2.79
C VAL A 6 10.46 25.12 2.82
N LEU A 7 11.29 24.31 2.19
CA LEU A 7 11.27 22.86 2.29
C LEU A 7 12.51 22.37 3.06
N ILE A 8 12.30 21.61 4.13
CA ILE A 8 13.37 20.96 4.89
C ILE A 8 13.41 19.48 4.50
N GLY A 9 14.39 19.12 3.67
CA GLY A 9 14.59 17.77 3.15
C GLY A 9 14.51 17.72 1.63
N ASN A 10 15.67 17.67 0.97
CA ASN A 10 15.80 17.57 -0.49
C ASN A 10 15.60 16.13 -1.02
N GLY A 11 14.73 15.35 -0.37
CA GLY A 11 14.45 13.98 -0.76
C GLY A 11 13.30 13.85 -1.77
N MET A 12 13.17 12.65 -2.31
CA MET A 12 12.13 12.19 -3.24
C MET A 12 10.72 12.75 -2.96
N ALA A 13 10.26 12.67 -1.71
CA ALA A 13 8.90 13.09 -1.33
C ALA A 13 8.73 14.63 -1.33
N GLY A 14 9.68 15.34 -0.73
CA GLY A 14 9.64 16.79 -0.62
C GLY A 14 9.73 17.46 -1.99
N VAL A 15 10.68 17.01 -2.82
CA VAL A 15 10.86 17.57 -4.17
C VAL A 15 9.69 17.21 -5.09
N ARG A 16 9.08 16.03 -4.94
CA ARG A 16 7.86 15.71 -5.68
C ARG A 16 6.71 16.67 -5.32
N CYS A 17 6.58 17.05 -4.05
CA CYS A 17 5.61 18.08 -3.65
C CYS A 17 5.88 19.42 -4.36
N ILE A 18 7.14 19.83 -4.44
CA ILE A 18 7.54 21.05 -5.18
C ILE A 18 7.23 20.94 -6.68
N GLU A 19 7.47 19.79 -7.31
CA GLU A 19 7.10 19.55 -8.71
C GLU A 19 5.60 19.77 -8.94
N GLU A 20 4.73 19.25 -8.07
CA GLU A 20 3.28 19.44 -8.21
C GLU A 20 2.86 20.89 -7.96
N ILE A 21 3.45 21.57 -6.97
CA ILE A 21 3.21 23.00 -6.73
C ILE A 21 3.56 23.82 -7.98
N LEU A 22 4.73 23.56 -8.59
CA LEU A 22 5.15 24.26 -9.80
C LEU A 22 4.26 23.96 -11.01
N LYS A 23 3.69 22.76 -11.12
CA LYS A 23 2.74 22.45 -12.20
C LYS A 23 1.43 23.24 -12.05
N LEU A 24 0.97 23.44 -10.82
CA LEU A 24 -0.28 24.15 -10.53
C LEU A 24 -0.10 25.68 -10.65
N ASP A 25 0.93 26.24 -10.02
CA ASP A 25 1.23 27.66 -10.07
C ASP A 25 2.72 27.94 -9.80
N ARG A 26 3.46 28.29 -10.85
CA ARG A 26 4.89 28.64 -10.78
C ARG A 26 5.15 29.99 -10.10
N GLU A 27 4.15 30.84 -10.00
CA GLU A 27 4.28 32.21 -9.49
C GLU A 27 3.78 32.37 -8.05
N ALA A 28 3.21 31.32 -7.46
CA ALA A 28 2.71 31.35 -6.08
C ALA A 28 3.81 31.56 -5.04
N PHE A 29 4.98 30.92 -5.21
CA PHE A 29 6.01 30.83 -4.17
C PHE A 29 7.42 31.20 -4.63
N GLU A 30 8.18 31.81 -3.72
CA GLU A 30 9.64 31.86 -3.74
C GLU A 30 10.15 30.69 -2.89
N ILE A 31 10.88 29.75 -3.50
CA ILE A 31 11.13 28.43 -2.91
C ILE A 31 12.60 28.32 -2.48
N THR A 32 12.82 27.98 -1.20
CA THR A 32 14.13 27.58 -0.67
C THR A 32 14.07 26.15 -0.16
N ILE A 33 15.02 25.31 -0.58
CA ILE A 33 15.10 23.90 -0.19
C ILE A 33 16.40 23.68 0.58
N PHE A 34 16.32 23.05 1.74
CA PHE A 34 17.47 22.59 2.52
C PHE A 34 17.66 21.09 2.39
N GLY A 35 18.90 20.65 2.24
CA GLY A 35 19.27 19.24 2.26
C GLY A 35 20.61 19.06 2.97
N SER A 36 20.66 18.14 3.95
CA SER A 36 21.90 17.83 4.66
C SER A 36 22.93 17.12 3.79
N GLU A 37 22.49 16.42 2.73
CA GLU A 37 23.38 15.78 1.77
C GLU A 37 23.89 16.80 0.73
N PRO A 38 25.17 16.76 0.32
CA PRO A 38 25.77 17.70 -0.64
C PRO A 38 25.43 17.35 -2.10
N HIS A 39 24.20 16.90 -2.36
CA HIS A 39 23.76 16.36 -3.65
C HIS A 39 22.39 16.92 -4.06
N PRO A 40 22.08 16.95 -5.36
CA PRO A 40 20.74 17.23 -5.85
C PRO A 40 19.81 16.04 -5.54
N ASN A 41 18.49 16.17 -5.76
CA ASN A 41 17.56 15.08 -5.48
C ASN A 41 17.80 13.87 -6.40
N TYR A 42 17.80 12.68 -5.79
CA TYR A 42 18.07 11.41 -6.46
C TYR A 42 17.13 10.31 -5.98
N ASN A 43 17.04 9.26 -6.78
CA ASN A 43 16.24 8.08 -6.50
C ASN A 43 16.98 7.15 -5.52
N ARG A 44 16.69 7.31 -4.23
CA ARG A 44 17.32 6.54 -3.15
C ARG A 44 17.11 5.03 -3.27
N ILE A 45 16.01 4.58 -3.90
CA ILE A 45 15.75 3.15 -4.13
C ILE A 45 16.84 2.53 -5.02
N LEU A 46 17.37 3.30 -5.96
CA LEU A 46 18.37 2.81 -6.91
C LEU A 46 19.79 2.83 -6.36
N LEU A 47 20.02 3.27 -5.12
CA LEU A 47 21.35 3.20 -4.50
C LEU A 47 21.88 1.77 -4.44
N SER A 48 21.00 0.77 -4.26
CA SER A 48 21.44 -0.64 -4.25
C SER A 48 21.99 -1.08 -5.61
N LYS A 49 21.48 -0.53 -6.71
CA LYS A 49 22.02 -0.76 -8.05
C LYS A 49 23.36 -0.06 -8.26
N VAL A 50 23.53 1.13 -7.68
CA VAL A 50 24.83 1.83 -7.69
C VAL A 50 25.86 0.99 -6.95
N LEU A 51 25.51 0.47 -5.77
CA LEU A 51 26.38 -0.41 -4.98
C LEU A 51 26.74 -1.69 -5.75
N GLN A 52 25.80 -2.24 -6.53
CA GLN A 52 26.00 -3.42 -7.38
C GLN A 52 26.87 -3.14 -8.62
N GLY A 53 27.12 -1.86 -8.95
CA GLY A 53 27.85 -1.44 -10.15
C GLY A 53 27.01 -1.39 -11.43
N ASP A 54 25.69 -1.56 -11.34
CA ASP A 54 24.78 -1.60 -12.49
C ASP A 54 24.47 -0.21 -13.07
N THR A 55 24.66 0.84 -12.28
CA THR A 55 24.31 2.22 -12.63
C THR A 55 25.21 3.23 -11.92
N ARG A 56 25.29 4.45 -12.44
CA ARG A 56 26.07 5.54 -11.84
C ARG A 56 25.18 6.44 -10.99
N LEU A 57 25.78 7.20 -10.08
CA LEU A 57 25.08 8.22 -9.29
C LEU A 57 24.34 9.25 -10.18
N ASP A 58 24.95 9.61 -11.30
CA ASP A 58 24.36 10.54 -12.28
C ASP A 58 23.04 9.97 -12.86
N ASP A 59 22.98 8.67 -13.10
CA ASP A 59 21.82 7.99 -13.71
C ASP A 59 20.60 7.91 -12.76
N ILE A 60 20.83 8.01 -11.46
CA ILE A 60 19.78 7.96 -10.45
C ILE A 60 19.33 9.35 -9.99
N THR A 61 19.92 10.42 -10.54
CA THR A 61 19.52 11.80 -10.25
C THR A 61 18.13 12.06 -10.83
N LEU A 62 17.20 12.53 -10.00
CA LEU A 62 15.81 12.81 -10.42
C LEU A 62 15.67 14.25 -10.91
N ASN A 63 16.24 15.19 -10.19
CA ASN A 63 16.23 16.61 -10.52
C ASN A 63 17.68 17.09 -10.51
N SER A 64 18.22 17.46 -11.66
CA SER A 64 19.60 17.96 -11.77
C SER A 64 19.75 19.34 -11.11
N TRP A 65 20.97 19.79 -10.86
CA TRP A 65 21.24 21.16 -10.42
C TRP A 65 20.58 22.21 -11.34
N GLU A 66 20.65 21.98 -12.65
CA GLU A 66 20.03 22.84 -13.67
C GLU A 66 18.50 22.92 -13.50
N TRP A 67 17.84 21.84 -13.08
CA TRP A 67 16.40 21.86 -12.84
C TRP A 67 16.01 22.85 -11.73
N TYR A 68 16.80 22.93 -10.65
CA TYR A 68 16.53 23.90 -9.57
C TYR A 68 16.72 25.33 -10.08
N GLU A 69 17.78 25.59 -10.83
CA GLU A 69 18.08 26.90 -11.43
C GLU A 69 16.97 27.35 -12.39
N GLN A 70 16.56 26.48 -13.32
CA GLN A 70 15.51 26.74 -14.30
C GLN A 70 14.14 27.02 -13.67
N ASN A 71 13.90 26.51 -12.46
CA ASN A 71 12.66 26.75 -11.71
C ASN A 71 12.78 27.87 -10.67
N GLY A 72 13.92 28.57 -10.60
CA GLY A 72 14.14 29.64 -9.62
C GLY A 72 14.12 29.14 -8.17
N ILE A 73 14.48 27.87 -7.95
CA ILE A 73 14.53 27.27 -6.61
C ILE A 73 15.93 27.47 -6.03
N ARG A 74 15.99 28.00 -4.81
CA ARG A 74 17.23 28.11 -4.06
C ARG A 74 17.50 26.80 -3.29
N LEU A 75 18.33 25.93 -3.85
CA LEU A 75 18.80 24.72 -3.16
C LEU A 75 20.03 25.03 -2.30
N LEU A 76 19.93 24.74 -1.00
CA LEU A 76 21.00 24.81 -0.01
C LEU A 76 21.38 23.37 0.39
N ALA A 77 22.17 22.72 -0.47
CA ALA A 77 22.67 21.37 -0.26
C ALA A 77 23.89 21.34 0.68
N GLY A 78 24.03 20.28 1.46
CA GLY A 78 25.04 20.18 2.52
C GLY A 78 24.82 21.14 3.68
N GLU A 79 23.60 21.65 3.88
CA GLU A 79 23.23 22.61 4.93
C GLU A 79 22.04 22.06 5.72
N THR A 80 22.23 21.88 7.03
CA THR A 80 21.25 21.22 7.90
C THR A 80 20.47 22.27 8.69
N VAL A 81 19.14 22.20 8.65
CA VAL A 81 18.30 23.02 9.54
C VAL A 81 18.37 22.43 10.95
N THR A 82 18.74 23.27 11.92
CA THR A 82 18.97 22.87 13.31
C THR A 82 17.83 23.30 14.22
N ASP A 83 17.11 24.36 13.86
CA ASP A 83 16.07 25.01 14.66
C ASP A 83 14.97 25.65 13.78
N ILE A 84 13.72 25.58 14.25
CA ILE A 84 12.57 26.25 13.65
C ILE A 84 11.93 27.14 14.70
N ASP A 85 11.91 28.43 14.41
CA ASP A 85 11.24 29.45 15.20
C ASP A 85 9.88 29.71 14.55
N HIS A 86 8.82 29.14 15.12
CA HIS A 86 7.48 29.27 14.54
C HIS A 86 6.75 30.56 14.95
N GLU A 87 7.21 31.23 16.01
CA GLU A 87 6.68 32.54 16.41
C GLU A 87 7.14 33.62 15.42
N GLU A 88 8.44 33.64 15.11
CA GLU A 88 9.04 34.59 14.15
C GLU A 88 9.05 34.08 12.70
N ARG A 89 8.62 32.83 12.47
CA ARG A 89 8.64 32.14 11.17
C ARG A 89 10.02 32.12 10.50
N LEU A 90 11.02 31.67 11.27
CA LEU A 90 12.41 31.56 10.85
C LEU A 90 12.89 30.11 10.91
N VAL A 91 13.76 29.74 9.98
CA VAL A 91 14.59 28.52 10.08
C VAL A 91 16.05 28.90 10.26
N ARG A 92 16.77 28.17 11.14
CA ARG A 92 18.19 28.39 11.39
C ARG A 92 19.00 27.14 11.03
N THR A 93 20.21 27.34 10.50
CA THR A 93 21.06 26.24 10.03
C THR A 93 22.34 26.06 10.83
N ASP A 94 22.97 24.91 10.66
CA ASP A 94 24.31 24.57 11.17
C ASP A 94 25.42 25.52 10.66
N ARG A 95 25.16 26.25 9.57
CA ARG A 95 26.06 27.30 9.04
C ARG A 95 25.71 28.71 9.52
N GLY A 96 24.79 28.83 10.49
CA GLY A 96 24.36 30.12 11.05
C GLY A 96 23.47 30.95 10.11
N ARG A 97 22.93 30.35 9.04
CA ARG A 97 21.97 31.04 8.18
C ARG A 97 20.63 31.14 8.89
N VAL A 98 19.94 32.25 8.68
CA VAL A 98 18.55 32.47 9.09
C VAL A 98 17.73 32.75 7.84
N VAL A 99 16.62 32.04 7.65
CA VAL A 99 15.71 32.21 6.51
C VAL A 99 14.27 32.33 6.98
N GLU A 100 13.57 33.36 6.54
CA GLU A 100 12.14 33.58 6.77
C GLU A 100 11.28 32.70 5.87
N TYR A 101 10.11 32.29 6.36
CA TYR A 101 9.10 31.56 5.59
C TYR A 101 7.68 32.07 5.83
N ASP A 102 6.83 31.95 4.82
CA ASP A 102 5.37 32.07 4.95
C ASP A 102 4.69 30.72 5.10
N GLU A 103 5.27 29.68 4.48
CA GLU A 103 4.87 28.27 4.60
C GLU A 103 6.13 27.39 4.73
N LEU A 104 6.06 26.36 5.56
CA LEU A 104 7.17 25.43 5.82
C LEU A 104 6.72 23.98 5.60
N ILE A 105 7.49 23.21 4.84
CA ILE A 105 7.25 21.77 4.64
C ILE A 105 8.42 20.98 5.24
N LEU A 106 8.10 20.07 6.15
CA LEU A 106 9.03 19.11 6.73
C LEU A 106 8.98 17.80 5.90
N ALA A 107 10.07 17.52 5.19
CA ALA A 107 10.28 16.31 4.41
C ALA A 107 11.59 15.61 4.84
N THR A 108 11.82 15.55 6.15
CA THR A 108 13.07 15.07 6.78
C THR A 108 13.29 13.56 6.67
N GLY A 109 12.28 12.83 6.18
CA GLY A 109 12.36 11.39 5.93
C GLY A 109 12.57 10.57 7.21
N SER A 110 13.40 9.54 7.12
CA SER A 110 13.74 8.65 8.23
C SER A 110 15.24 8.38 8.30
N ASN A 111 15.70 8.00 9.49
CA ASN A 111 17.06 7.58 9.79
C ASN A 111 17.12 6.05 9.92
N PRO A 112 18.25 5.41 9.56
CA PRO A 112 18.45 3.99 9.81
C PRO A 112 18.37 3.66 11.30
N PHE A 113 17.77 2.52 11.61
CA PHE A 113 17.82 1.99 12.96
C PHE A 113 19.14 1.27 13.19
N ILE A 114 20.01 1.84 14.03
CA ILE A 114 21.23 1.20 14.50
C ILE A 114 20.91 0.39 15.76
N LEU A 115 21.33 -0.87 15.79
CA LEU A 115 21.13 -1.75 16.96
C LEU A 115 21.93 -1.21 18.15
N PRO A 116 21.31 -1.09 19.34
CA PRO A 116 21.98 -0.61 20.55
C PRO A 116 22.81 -1.71 21.20
N VAL A 117 23.82 -2.22 20.50
CA VAL A 117 24.76 -3.25 20.98
C VAL A 117 26.15 -2.64 21.18
N PRO A 118 26.98 -3.19 22.09
CA PRO A 118 28.37 -2.76 22.23
C PRO A 118 29.11 -2.84 20.90
N GLY A 119 29.89 -1.81 20.59
CA GLY A 119 30.69 -1.69 19.37
C GLY A 119 29.92 -1.28 18.11
N ALA A 120 28.64 -0.87 18.23
CA ALA A 120 27.86 -0.35 17.11
C ALA A 120 28.42 0.94 16.47
N ASP A 121 29.31 1.64 17.17
CA ASP A 121 29.99 2.87 16.77
C ASP A 121 31.43 2.65 16.29
N LEU A 122 31.90 1.38 16.23
CA LEU A 122 33.25 1.08 15.76
C LEU A 122 33.43 1.45 14.28
N PRO A 123 34.63 1.93 13.88
CA PRO A 123 34.99 2.06 12.48
C PRO A 123 34.78 0.74 11.72
N GLY A 124 34.14 0.82 10.55
CA GLY A 124 33.71 -0.34 9.76
C GLY A 124 32.30 -0.84 10.06
N VAL A 125 31.58 -0.20 10.97
CA VAL A 125 30.13 -0.39 11.14
C VAL A 125 29.40 0.75 10.41
N THR A 126 28.46 0.42 9.54
CA THR A 126 27.69 1.42 8.76
C THR A 126 26.24 1.02 8.60
N ALA A 127 25.38 1.97 8.26
CA ALA A 127 24.06 1.70 7.71
C ALA A 127 24.13 1.72 6.17
N PHE A 128 22.97 1.51 5.54
CA PHE A 128 22.78 1.78 4.11
C PHE A 128 21.54 2.63 3.88
N ARG A 129 21.74 3.91 3.57
CA ARG A 129 20.67 4.88 3.43
C ARG A 129 20.96 5.95 2.40
N ASP A 130 22.16 6.49 2.37
CA ASP A 130 22.54 7.61 1.49
C ASP A 130 23.75 7.28 0.58
N ILE A 131 24.13 8.25 -0.25
CA ILE A 131 25.28 8.12 -1.16
C ILE A 131 26.57 7.89 -0.38
N GLN A 132 26.74 8.56 0.77
CA GLN A 132 27.95 8.44 1.58
C GLN A 132 28.10 7.02 2.16
N ASP A 133 27.01 6.40 2.60
CA ASP A 133 27.00 4.98 2.99
C ASP A 133 27.48 4.09 1.84
N CYS A 134 26.97 4.32 0.63
CA CYS A 134 27.35 3.57 -0.56
C CYS A 134 28.84 3.71 -0.88
N GLU A 135 29.35 4.94 -0.89
CA GLU A 135 30.77 5.24 -1.14
C GLU A 135 31.67 4.62 -0.08
N ARG A 136 31.28 4.70 1.21
CA ARG A 136 32.00 4.03 2.31
C ARG A 136 32.10 2.53 2.05
N MET A 137 31.00 1.87 1.70
CA MET A 137 31.02 0.43 1.44
C MET A 137 31.91 0.06 0.24
N ILE A 138 31.85 0.83 -0.85
CA ILE A 138 32.71 0.64 -2.02
C ILE A 138 34.19 0.78 -1.64
N GLU A 139 34.54 1.79 -0.83
CA GLU A 139 35.92 2.00 -0.39
C GLU A 139 36.41 0.88 0.53
N TYR A 140 35.58 0.41 1.46
CA TYR A 140 35.92 -0.72 2.32
C TYR A 140 36.12 -2.01 1.51
N ALA A 141 35.30 -2.26 0.50
CA ALA A 141 35.41 -3.45 -0.36
C ALA A 141 36.71 -3.49 -1.20
N LYS A 142 37.36 -2.35 -1.44
CA LYS A 142 38.68 -2.32 -2.12
C LYS A 142 39.79 -2.94 -1.28
N THR A 143 39.68 -2.81 0.05
CA THR A 143 40.75 -3.17 1.00
C THR A 143 40.42 -4.44 1.77
N TYR A 144 39.16 -4.67 2.08
CA TYR A 144 38.70 -5.74 2.95
C TYR A 144 37.89 -6.79 2.19
N LYS A 145 37.72 -7.96 2.81
CA LYS A 145 37.09 -9.11 2.14
C LYS A 145 35.90 -9.68 2.87
N LYS A 146 35.72 -9.47 4.17
CA LYS A 146 34.60 -10.06 4.91
C LYS A 146 33.58 -9.01 5.29
N ALA A 147 32.33 -9.20 4.88
CA ALA A 147 31.22 -8.36 5.27
C ALA A 147 30.14 -9.16 6.01
N ALA A 148 29.58 -8.56 7.06
CA ALA A 148 28.40 -9.07 7.74
C ALA A 148 27.24 -8.08 7.56
N VAL A 149 26.13 -8.54 7.00
CA VAL A 149 24.91 -7.73 6.84
C VAL A 149 23.89 -8.18 7.88
N ILE A 150 23.56 -7.30 8.82
CA ILE A 150 22.58 -7.56 9.86
C ILE A 150 21.20 -7.14 9.35
N GLY A 151 20.36 -8.14 9.04
CA GLY A 151 18.98 -7.97 8.56
C GLY A 151 18.73 -8.70 7.23
N GLY A 152 17.98 -9.80 7.26
CA GLY A 152 17.55 -10.57 6.07
C GLY A 152 16.30 -10.02 5.36
N GLY A 153 16.05 -8.71 5.45
CA GLY A 153 14.97 -8.03 4.72
C GLY A 153 15.43 -7.55 3.34
N LEU A 154 14.52 -6.98 2.53
CA LEU A 154 14.80 -6.55 1.15
C LEU A 154 16.10 -5.73 1.03
N LEU A 155 16.23 -4.67 1.82
CA LEU A 155 17.41 -3.79 1.79
C LEU A 155 18.71 -4.53 2.14
N GLY A 156 18.67 -5.40 3.16
CA GLY A 156 19.85 -6.16 3.56
C GLY A 156 20.29 -7.16 2.49
N LEU A 157 19.34 -7.81 1.82
CA LEU A 157 19.65 -8.71 0.70
C LEU A 157 20.22 -7.96 -0.51
N GLU A 158 19.71 -6.76 -0.80
CA GLU A 158 20.25 -5.90 -1.87
C GLU A 158 21.67 -5.41 -1.56
N VAL A 159 21.94 -5.00 -0.31
CA VAL A 159 23.29 -4.66 0.16
C VAL A 159 24.22 -5.85 0.04
N ALA A 160 23.78 -7.03 0.51
CA ALA A 160 24.58 -8.23 0.44
C ALA A 160 24.95 -8.57 -1.01
N ARG A 161 24.01 -8.40 -1.95
CA ARG A 161 24.28 -8.56 -3.38
C ARG A 161 25.31 -7.57 -3.90
N GLY A 162 25.19 -6.30 -3.51
CA GLY A 162 26.16 -5.26 -3.86
C GLY A 162 27.57 -5.58 -3.38
N LEU A 163 27.72 -5.99 -2.12
CA LEU A 163 29.02 -6.34 -1.53
C LEU A 163 29.63 -7.61 -2.17
N LEU A 164 28.81 -8.60 -2.53
CA LEU A 164 29.26 -9.76 -3.32
C LEU A 164 29.81 -9.34 -4.68
N ASN A 165 29.10 -8.46 -5.40
CA ASN A 165 29.56 -7.94 -6.70
C ASN A 165 30.88 -7.17 -6.58
N LEU A 166 31.11 -6.51 -5.44
CA LEU A 166 32.38 -5.84 -5.12
C LEU A 166 33.49 -6.81 -4.67
N GLY A 167 33.22 -8.12 -4.65
CA GLY A 167 34.20 -9.17 -4.37
C GLY A 167 34.50 -9.38 -2.89
N MET A 168 33.51 -9.14 -2.02
CA MET A 168 33.54 -9.53 -0.61
C MET A 168 32.84 -10.87 -0.38
N ASP A 169 33.26 -11.60 0.65
CA ASP A 169 32.53 -12.72 1.25
C ASP A 169 31.46 -12.14 2.19
N VAL A 170 30.19 -12.51 2.00
CA VAL A 170 29.06 -11.87 2.70
C VAL A 170 28.26 -12.86 3.53
N ASP A 171 28.21 -12.62 4.84
CA ASP A 171 27.33 -13.29 5.79
C ASP A 171 26.10 -12.43 6.09
N VAL A 172 24.90 -12.89 5.73
CA VAL A 172 23.63 -12.26 6.08
C VAL A 172 23.11 -12.84 7.38
N ILE A 173 23.04 -12.02 8.41
CA ILE A 173 22.57 -12.38 9.76
C ILE A 173 21.10 -12.02 9.88
N HIS A 174 20.28 -12.97 10.32
CA HIS A 174 18.86 -12.73 10.52
C HIS A 174 18.33 -13.42 11.77
N ILE A 175 17.46 -12.72 12.51
CA ILE A 175 16.92 -13.20 13.79
C ILE A 175 15.84 -14.26 13.61
N PHE A 176 15.10 -14.22 12.48
CA PHE A 176 14.09 -15.21 12.16
C PHE A 176 14.69 -16.41 11.42
N ASP A 177 13.86 -17.43 11.24
CA ASP A 177 14.26 -18.70 10.63
C ASP A 177 14.02 -18.78 9.12
N TYR A 178 13.58 -17.69 8.52
CA TYR A 178 13.49 -17.48 7.08
C TYR A 178 13.60 -15.97 6.76
N LEU A 179 14.04 -15.63 5.54
CA LEU A 179 14.24 -14.27 5.03
C LEU A 179 12.94 -13.54 4.73
N MET A 180 12.97 -12.21 4.74
CA MET A 180 11.86 -11.32 4.37
C MET A 180 10.54 -11.74 5.02
N GLU A 181 10.57 -12.00 6.33
CA GLU A 181 9.49 -12.56 7.12
C GLU A 181 8.19 -11.73 7.09
N ARG A 182 8.33 -10.45 6.74
CA ARG A 182 7.21 -9.52 6.56
C ARG A 182 6.62 -9.57 5.16
N GLN A 183 7.26 -10.15 4.17
CA GLN A 183 6.83 -10.13 2.76
C GLN A 183 6.64 -11.52 2.16
N LEU A 184 7.34 -12.53 2.67
CA LEU A 184 7.33 -13.89 2.13
C LEU A 184 6.85 -14.88 3.19
N ASP A 185 6.19 -15.95 2.74
CA ASP A 185 6.00 -17.13 3.57
C ASP A 185 7.29 -17.97 3.64
N PRO A 186 7.38 -18.96 4.55
CA PRO A 186 8.57 -19.79 4.70
C PRO A 186 8.96 -20.58 3.44
N THR A 187 8.00 -20.92 2.57
CA THR A 187 8.26 -21.68 1.34
C THR A 187 8.92 -20.79 0.30
N ALA A 188 8.31 -19.65 0.00
CA ALA A 188 8.84 -18.65 -0.93
C ALA A 188 10.20 -18.13 -0.45
N SER A 189 10.34 -17.90 0.84
CA SER A 189 11.60 -17.46 1.45
C SER A 189 12.72 -18.48 1.30
N LYS A 190 12.45 -19.79 1.50
CA LYS A 190 13.44 -20.85 1.26
C LYS A 190 13.85 -20.97 -0.20
N LEU A 191 12.93 -20.74 -1.15
CA LEU A 191 13.26 -20.71 -2.58
C LEU A 191 14.20 -19.54 -2.89
N LEU A 192 13.90 -18.36 -2.34
CA LEU A 192 14.75 -17.18 -2.46
C LEU A 192 16.14 -17.42 -1.83
N GLN A 193 16.17 -17.92 -0.60
CA GLN A 193 17.40 -18.24 0.13
C GLN A 193 18.30 -19.15 -0.71
N ARG A 194 17.76 -20.28 -1.21
CA ARG A 194 18.53 -21.22 -2.04
C ARG A 194 19.12 -20.57 -3.29
N GLU A 195 18.39 -19.64 -3.90
CA GLU A 195 18.86 -18.95 -5.10
C GLU A 195 19.97 -17.94 -4.76
N LEU A 196 19.83 -17.21 -3.64
CA LEU A 196 20.85 -16.28 -3.16
C LEU A 196 22.11 -17.00 -2.64
N GLU A 197 21.97 -18.19 -2.05
CA GLU A 197 23.09 -19.05 -1.64
C GLU A 197 23.91 -19.51 -2.86
N LYS A 198 23.24 -19.92 -3.95
CA LYS A 198 23.94 -20.26 -5.21
C LYS A 198 24.71 -19.07 -5.79
N GLN A 199 24.25 -17.86 -5.51
CA GLN A 199 24.89 -16.62 -5.93
C GLN A 199 26.05 -16.21 -5.01
N GLY A 200 26.33 -16.96 -3.94
CA GLY A 200 27.48 -16.77 -3.05
C GLY A 200 27.16 -16.16 -1.69
N MET A 201 25.89 -15.87 -1.36
CA MET A 201 25.53 -15.36 -0.04
C MET A 201 25.54 -16.48 1.00
N ASN A 202 26.07 -16.20 2.18
CA ASN A 202 25.95 -17.08 3.33
C ASN A 202 24.83 -16.58 4.25
N PHE A 203 23.99 -17.46 4.79
CA PHE A 203 22.91 -17.08 5.68
C PHE A 203 23.10 -17.65 7.09
N LEU A 204 23.05 -16.75 8.08
CA LEU A 204 23.11 -17.05 9.49
C LEU A 204 21.75 -16.72 10.12
N LEU A 205 20.81 -17.66 9.97
CA LEU A 205 19.44 -17.54 10.49
C LEU A 205 19.37 -17.90 11.98
N ARG A 206 18.32 -17.43 12.66
CA ARG A 206 18.15 -17.57 14.12
C ARG A 206 19.35 -17.04 14.92
N LYS A 207 20.03 -16.01 14.40
CA LYS A 207 21.18 -15.39 15.06
C LYS A 207 20.82 -14.01 15.55
N GLU A 208 20.97 -13.80 16.86
CA GLU A 208 20.78 -12.51 17.50
C GLU A 208 22.14 -11.94 17.90
N THR A 209 22.46 -10.75 17.39
CA THR A 209 23.72 -10.04 17.68
C THR A 209 23.77 -9.61 19.15
N ALA A 210 24.85 -9.97 19.84
CA ALA A 210 25.14 -9.55 21.21
C ALA A 210 26.09 -8.36 21.26
N GLU A 211 27.16 -8.37 20.46
CA GLU A 211 28.13 -7.27 20.34
C GLU A 211 28.86 -7.31 18.99
N LEU A 212 29.39 -6.17 18.59
CA LEU A 212 30.40 -6.04 17.54
C LEU A 212 31.75 -5.82 18.23
N PHE A 213 32.73 -6.66 17.93
CA PHE A 213 34.02 -6.62 18.61
C PHE A 213 35.15 -6.25 17.65
N GLY A 214 36.23 -5.71 18.22
CA GLY A 214 37.50 -5.48 17.53
C GLY A 214 38.31 -4.38 18.21
N ASN A 215 39.60 -4.27 17.85
CA ASN A 215 40.50 -3.33 18.48
C ASN A 215 40.75 -2.12 17.56
N GLY A 216 40.06 -1.00 17.85
CA GLY A 216 40.13 0.23 17.05
C GLY A 216 39.22 0.24 15.81
N ARG A 217 38.72 -0.92 15.38
CA ARG A 217 37.70 -1.10 14.32
C ARG A 217 36.94 -2.40 14.53
N VAL A 218 35.88 -2.63 13.76
CA VAL A 218 35.18 -3.91 13.77
C VAL A 218 36.05 -5.01 13.15
N GLU A 219 36.10 -6.15 13.82
CA GLU A 219 36.77 -7.39 13.40
C GLU A 219 35.79 -8.58 13.36
N GLY A 220 34.61 -8.44 13.97
CA GLY A 220 33.60 -9.48 13.92
C GLY A 220 32.33 -9.18 14.71
N VAL A 221 31.42 -10.15 14.62
CA VAL A 221 30.10 -10.13 15.28
C VAL A 221 30.02 -11.30 16.24
N ARG A 222 29.64 -11.05 17.49
CA ARG A 222 29.33 -12.09 18.48
C ARG A 222 27.82 -12.18 18.67
N PHE A 223 27.31 -13.41 18.75
CA PHE A 223 25.90 -13.70 18.93
C PHE A 223 25.57 -14.10 20.36
N LYS A 224 24.30 -13.99 20.75
CA LYS A 224 23.83 -14.34 22.10
C LYS A 224 23.96 -15.82 22.45
N ASP A 225 24.06 -16.70 21.45
CA ASP A 225 24.32 -18.14 21.66
C ASP A 225 25.81 -18.47 21.91
N GLY A 226 26.66 -17.44 21.99
CA GLY A 226 28.09 -17.58 22.24
C GLY A 226 28.95 -17.79 20.99
N THR A 227 28.33 -18.00 19.82
CA THR A 227 29.07 -18.12 18.55
C THR A 227 29.48 -16.75 18.01
N SER A 228 30.45 -16.71 17.09
CA SER A 228 30.93 -15.47 16.46
C SER A 228 31.40 -15.69 15.02
N ILE A 229 31.36 -14.64 14.22
CA ILE A 229 31.97 -14.57 12.88
C ILE A 229 32.96 -13.41 12.78
N ALA A 230 33.92 -13.54 11.88
CA ALA A 230 34.85 -12.46 11.53
C ALA A 230 34.26 -11.58 10.42
N ALA A 231 34.35 -10.26 10.56
CA ALA A 231 33.86 -9.29 9.58
C ALA A 231 34.67 -8.00 9.66
N ASP A 232 35.12 -7.51 8.50
CA ASP A 232 35.85 -6.24 8.37
C ASP A 232 34.89 -5.05 8.15
N LEU A 233 33.68 -5.34 7.68
CA LEU A 233 32.59 -4.41 7.42
C LEU A 233 31.30 -5.00 7.99
N VAL A 234 30.59 -4.25 8.81
CA VAL A 234 29.26 -4.63 9.31
C VAL A 234 28.24 -3.61 8.82
N VAL A 235 27.24 -4.07 8.07
CA VAL A 235 26.15 -3.22 7.58
C VAL A 235 24.86 -3.52 8.33
N MET A 236 24.28 -2.51 8.98
CA MET A 236 23.00 -2.63 9.67
C MET A 236 21.82 -2.25 8.76
N ALA A 237 20.97 -3.22 8.46
CA ALA A 237 19.78 -3.08 7.63
C ALA A 237 18.53 -3.59 8.37
N VAL A 238 18.33 -3.12 9.61
CA VAL A 238 17.29 -3.62 10.55
C VAL A 238 16.05 -2.72 10.66
N GLY A 239 15.88 -1.79 9.71
CA GLY A 239 14.72 -0.90 9.63
C GLY A 239 15.07 0.59 9.74
N ILE A 240 14.03 1.42 9.79
CA ILE A 240 14.13 2.88 9.81
C ILE A 240 13.27 3.47 10.93
N ARG A 241 13.61 4.69 11.37
CA ARG A 241 12.81 5.51 12.28
C ARG A 241 12.57 6.90 11.70
N PRO A 242 11.33 7.41 11.69
CA PRO A 242 11.03 8.77 11.24
C PRO A 242 11.93 9.82 11.89
N ASN A 243 12.42 10.78 11.10
CA ASN A 243 13.29 11.84 11.58
C ASN A 243 12.44 13.00 12.14
N VAL A 244 12.15 12.93 13.43
CA VAL A 244 11.23 13.86 14.12
C VAL A 244 11.93 14.85 15.05
N ASP A 245 13.26 14.76 15.21
CA ASP A 245 13.95 15.49 16.26
C ASP A 245 13.90 17.01 16.07
N LEU A 246 13.99 17.50 14.83
CA LEU A 246 13.81 18.91 14.51
C LEU A 246 12.41 19.40 14.91
N ALA A 247 11.37 18.66 14.53
CA ALA A 247 9.98 18.98 14.85
C ALA A 247 9.75 18.98 16.37
N ARG A 248 10.24 17.95 17.08
CA ARG A 248 10.14 17.82 18.53
C ARG A 248 10.76 19.00 19.26
N ARG A 249 11.98 19.40 18.89
CA ARG A 249 12.67 20.54 19.50
C ARG A 249 11.97 21.87 19.21
N SER A 250 11.26 21.96 18.09
CA SER A 250 10.54 23.16 17.65
C SER A 250 9.11 23.26 18.20
N GLY A 251 8.72 22.37 19.13
CA GLY A 251 7.40 22.37 19.75
C GLY A 251 6.27 21.80 18.89
N ILE A 252 6.59 21.15 17.77
CA ILE A 252 5.61 20.50 16.90
C ILE A 252 5.24 19.13 17.48
N GLU A 253 3.96 18.77 17.45
CA GLU A 253 3.47 17.50 17.97
C GLU A 253 4.06 16.31 17.19
N VAL A 254 4.63 15.36 17.93
CA VAL A 254 5.26 14.16 17.40
C VAL A 254 4.84 12.94 18.22
N ASN A 255 4.75 11.79 17.55
CA ASN A 255 4.60 10.49 18.18
C ASN A 255 5.64 9.52 17.59
N ARG A 256 5.23 8.60 16.70
CA ARG A 256 6.15 7.78 15.90
C ARG A 256 6.73 8.59 14.74
N GLY A 257 5.94 9.48 14.16
CA GLY A 257 6.31 10.51 13.19
C GLY A 257 5.83 11.90 13.63
N ILE A 258 5.96 12.88 12.75
CA ILE A 258 5.39 14.23 12.89
C ILE A 258 3.89 14.11 12.66
N VAL A 259 3.09 14.44 13.67
CA VAL A 259 1.63 14.24 13.60
C VAL A 259 1.04 15.25 12.62
N VAL A 260 0.26 14.75 11.65
CA VAL A 260 -0.44 15.58 10.67
C VAL A 260 -1.93 15.24 10.56
N ASN A 261 -2.72 16.24 10.17
CA ASN A 261 -4.14 16.08 9.86
C ASN A 261 -4.36 15.64 8.40
N ASP A 262 -5.63 15.60 7.97
CA ASP A 262 -6.02 15.20 6.61
C ASP A 262 -5.52 16.15 5.49
N TYR A 263 -5.03 17.34 5.87
CA TYR A 263 -4.44 18.35 4.99
C TYR A 263 -2.90 18.37 5.06
N LEU A 264 -2.29 17.39 5.74
CA LEU A 264 -0.86 17.31 6.03
C LEU A 264 -0.31 18.44 6.92
N GLU A 265 -1.20 19.21 7.55
CA GLU A 265 -0.84 20.27 8.51
C GLU A 265 -0.40 19.64 9.83
N THR A 266 0.65 20.20 10.43
CA THR A 266 1.10 19.83 11.78
C THR A 266 0.28 20.54 12.85
N SER A 267 0.62 20.34 14.13
CA SER A 267 0.02 21.08 15.24
C SER A 267 0.32 22.59 15.23
N VAL A 268 1.27 23.03 14.40
CA VAL A 268 1.67 24.44 14.26
C VAL A 268 1.18 24.98 12.91
N PRO A 269 0.43 26.11 12.89
CA PRO A 269 -0.05 26.71 11.64
C PRO A 269 1.08 27.01 10.66
N HIS A 270 0.81 26.87 9.37
CA HIS A 270 1.77 27.10 8.27
C HIS A 270 2.97 26.15 8.23
N ILE A 271 2.95 25.07 9.02
CA ILE A 271 3.94 24.01 8.97
C ILE A 271 3.25 22.70 8.62
N TYR A 272 3.74 22.05 7.56
CA TYR A 272 3.24 20.78 7.03
C TYR A 272 4.32 19.72 7.13
N ALA A 273 3.94 18.44 7.06
CA ALA A 273 4.91 17.35 6.93
C ALA A 273 4.51 16.32 5.86
N VAL A 274 5.48 15.83 5.09
CA VAL A 274 5.27 14.87 4.01
C VAL A 274 6.39 13.84 3.95
N GLY A 275 6.09 12.64 3.47
CA GLY A 275 7.05 11.56 3.34
C GLY A 275 7.17 10.71 4.60
N GLU A 276 8.30 9.99 4.74
CA GLU A 276 8.49 9.02 5.83
C GLU A 276 8.52 9.65 7.24
N CYS A 277 8.70 10.96 7.35
CA CYS A 277 8.66 11.66 8.63
C CYS A 277 7.23 11.90 9.13
N ALA A 278 6.21 11.85 8.26
CA ALA A 278 4.83 12.17 8.61
C ALA A 278 4.08 10.97 9.21
N GLU A 279 3.27 11.25 10.24
CA GLU A 279 2.34 10.33 10.87
C GLU A 279 0.91 10.85 10.69
N HIS A 280 0.07 10.07 10.01
CA HIS A 280 -1.34 10.40 9.79
C HIS A 280 -2.21 9.36 10.50
N ARG A 281 -3.09 9.81 11.41
CA ARG A 281 -4.01 8.94 12.17
C ARG A 281 -3.32 7.74 12.85
N GLY A 282 -2.14 7.96 13.43
CA GLY A 282 -1.37 6.93 14.12
C GLY A 282 -0.54 6.01 13.21
N VAL A 283 -0.54 6.25 11.90
CA VAL A 283 0.13 5.40 10.90
C VAL A 283 1.31 6.15 10.28
N VAL A 284 2.47 5.50 10.28
CA VAL A 284 3.66 5.89 9.51
C VAL A 284 3.82 4.89 8.38
N TYR A 285 3.72 5.35 7.14
CA TYR A 285 3.68 4.46 5.97
C TYR A 285 5.04 3.85 5.63
N GLY A 286 6.14 4.59 5.82
CA GLY A 286 7.52 4.08 5.67
C GLY A 286 7.84 3.47 4.29
N LEU A 287 7.07 3.84 3.26
CA LEU A 287 7.19 3.31 1.91
C LEU A 287 7.13 4.45 0.91
N VAL A 288 7.99 4.34 -0.10
CA VAL A 288 8.08 5.29 -1.20
C VAL A 288 6.90 5.14 -2.16
N ALA A 289 6.43 3.91 -2.40
CA ALA A 289 5.31 3.64 -3.31
C ALA A 289 4.03 4.42 -2.96
N PRO A 290 3.49 4.45 -1.72
CA PRO A 290 2.36 5.32 -1.37
C PRO A 290 2.56 6.82 -1.63
N LEU A 291 3.82 7.29 -1.66
CA LEU A 291 4.17 8.69 -1.93
C LEU A 291 4.21 9.00 -3.43
N TYR A 292 4.54 8.01 -4.27
CA TYR A 292 4.58 8.15 -5.74
C TYR A 292 3.32 7.64 -6.45
N GLU A 293 2.65 6.64 -5.89
CA GLU A 293 1.50 5.92 -6.44
C GLU A 293 0.15 6.58 -6.14
N GLN A 294 0.16 7.84 -5.70
CA GLN A 294 -0.95 8.76 -6.02
C GLN A 294 -0.94 9.05 -7.54
N GLY A 295 -1.04 8.00 -8.36
CA GLY A 295 -1.34 8.10 -9.77
C GLY A 295 -2.76 8.66 -9.90
N LEU A 296 -2.91 9.67 -10.77
CA LEU A 296 -4.15 10.40 -11.10
C LEU A 296 -5.18 10.35 -9.96
N THR A 297 -5.25 11.37 -9.12
CA THR A 297 -6.33 11.53 -8.14
C THR A 297 -7.71 11.38 -8.79
N ASN A 298 -8.74 11.15 -7.98
CA ASN A 298 -10.12 11.12 -8.44
C ASN A 298 -10.49 12.38 -9.25
N GLU A 299 -10.05 13.53 -8.78
CA GLU A 299 -10.25 14.84 -9.38
C GLU A 299 -9.56 14.93 -10.74
N GLU A 300 -8.28 14.56 -10.83
CA GLU A 300 -7.56 14.54 -12.10
C GLU A 300 -8.15 13.51 -13.06
N ALA A 301 -8.58 12.35 -12.55
CA ALA A 301 -9.20 11.31 -13.35
C ALA A 301 -10.50 11.81 -14.00
N TYR A 302 -11.32 12.52 -13.22
CA TYR A 302 -12.54 13.17 -13.69
C TYR A 302 -12.27 14.30 -14.69
N LEU A 303 -11.28 15.15 -14.41
CA LEU A 303 -10.89 16.24 -15.32
C LEU A 303 -10.38 15.70 -16.65
N LEU A 304 -9.54 14.66 -16.63
CA LEU A 304 -9.03 14.00 -17.84
C LEU A 304 -10.17 13.36 -18.64
N GLY A 305 -11.11 12.68 -17.97
CA GLY A 305 -12.30 12.11 -18.60
C GLY A 305 -13.16 13.19 -19.28
N LYS A 306 -13.35 14.34 -18.63
CA LYS A 306 -14.03 15.50 -19.22
C LYS A 306 -13.27 16.07 -20.41
N PHE A 307 -11.96 16.26 -20.28
CA PHE A 307 -11.13 16.80 -21.36
C PHE A 307 -11.19 15.90 -22.59
N ALA A 308 -11.04 14.58 -22.43
CA ALA A 308 -11.16 13.62 -23.52
C ALA A 308 -12.55 13.68 -24.20
N CYS A 309 -13.62 13.65 -23.41
CA CYS A 309 -14.98 13.67 -23.95
C CYS A 309 -15.37 15.00 -24.61
N VAL A 310 -14.97 16.14 -24.03
CA VAL A 310 -15.41 17.48 -24.43
C VAL A 310 -14.45 18.14 -25.41
N ALA A 311 -13.16 18.18 -25.08
CA ALA A 311 -12.16 18.89 -25.88
C ALA A 311 -11.68 18.03 -27.05
N LEU A 312 -11.29 16.78 -26.79
CA LEU A 312 -10.81 15.86 -27.82
C LEU A 312 -11.94 15.16 -28.58
N LYS A 313 -13.19 15.27 -28.10
CA LYS A 313 -14.39 14.63 -28.66
C LYS A 313 -14.22 13.11 -28.84
N THR A 314 -13.47 12.47 -27.95
CA THR A 314 -13.28 11.02 -27.95
C THR A 314 -13.88 10.42 -26.69
N ARG A 315 -14.61 9.32 -26.87
CA ARG A 315 -15.04 8.45 -25.77
C ARG A 315 -14.06 7.31 -25.52
N TYR A 316 -13.03 7.16 -26.36
CA TYR A 316 -12.07 6.05 -26.27
C TYR A 316 -10.98 6.36 -25.25
N ILE A 317 -11.39 6.75 -24.05
CA ILE A 317 -10.55 6.83 -22.86
C ILE A 317 -10.82 5.58 -22.03
N ASP A 318 -9.76 4.99 -21.50
CA ASP A 318 -9.84 3.78 -20.71
C ASP A 318 -8.80 3.86 -19.58
N TYR A 319 -9.08 3.19 -18.48
CA TYR A 319 -8.16 3.11 -17.34
C TYR A 319 -7.66 1.68 -17.20
N ASN A 320 -6.49 1.52 -16.56
CA ASN A 320 -5.81 0.25 -16.40
C ASN A 320 -6.65 -0.84 -15.70
N GLY A 321 -7.60 -0.45 -14.85
CA GLY A 321 -8.41 -1.38 -14.06
C GLY A 321 -9.55 -2.08 -14.82
N ARG A 322 -9.88 -1.67 -16.06
CA ARG A 322 -11.03 -2.28 -16.80
C ARG A 322 -10.86 -3.80 -17.00
N PHE A 323 -9.68 -4.26 -17.38
CA PHE A 323 -9.46 -5.69 -17.64
C PHE A 323 -9.44 -6.51 -16.35
N CYS A 324 -8.77 -5.99 -15.32
CA CYS A 324 -8.59 -6.73 -14.07
C CYS A 324 -9.91 -6.91 -13.30
N MET A 325 -10.88 -6.00 -13.48
CA MET A 325 -12.19 -6.04 -12.82
C MET A 325 -13.32 -6.54 -13.73
N SER A 326 -13.02 -7.03 -14.93
CA SER A 326 -14.05 -7.36 -15.93
C SER A 326 -15.08 -8.39 -15.46
N ALA A 327 -14.64 -9.42 -14.72
CA ALA A 327 -15.52 -10.43 -14.13
C ALA A 327 -16.48 -9.84 -13.10
N ALA A 328 -15.95 -9.05 -12.15
CA ALA A 328 -16.75 -8.39 -11.13
C ALA A 328 -17.73 -7.38 -11.74
N ALA A 329 -17.25 -6.55 -12.67
CA ALA A 329 -18.07 -5.58 -13.36
C ALA A 329 -19.25 -6.23 -14.10
N ALA A 330 -19.00 -7.32 -14.84
CA ALA A 330 -20.05 -8.06 -15.52
C ALA A 330 -21.06 -8.65 -14.52
N ALA A 331 -20.60 -9.31 -13.46
CA ALA A 331 -21.46 -9.91 -12.44
C ALA A 331 -22.32 -8.85 -11.70
N MET A 332 -21.76 -7.68 -11.41
CA MET A 332 -22.46 -6.56 -10.79
C MET A 332 -23.49 -5.91 -11.71
N ASN A 333 -23.17 -5.72 -12.99
CA ASN A 333 -24.15 -5.23 -13.97
C ASN A 333 -25.33 -6.19 -14.07
N ASP A 334 -25.09 -7.50 -14.09
CA ASP A 334 -26.17 -8.49 -14.16
C ASP A 334 -27.00 -8.57 -12.87
N ALA A 335 -26.38 -8.34 -11.71
CA ALA A 335 -27.07 -8.41 -10.42
C ALA A 335 -27.81 -7.13 -10.04
N PHE A 336 -27.18 -5.97 -10.29
CA PHE A 336 -27.62 -4.67 -9.77
C PHE A 336 -28.00 -3.68 -10.89
N GLY A 337 -27.73 -4.01 -12.15
CA GLY A 337 -27.90 -3.09 -13.28
C GLY A 337 -26.87 -1.96 -13.32
N LEU A 338 -25.86 -2.01 -12.45
CA LEU A 338 -24.82 -0.99 -12.33
C LEU A 338 -23.50 -1.60 -11.86
N ASP A 339 -22.42 -1.05 -12.38
CA ASP A 339 -21.05 -1.46 -12.11
C ASP A 339 -20.43 -0.67 -10.96
N ARG A 340 -20.81 -0.95 -9.71
CA ARG A 340 -20.31 -0.21 -8.54
C ARG A 340 -19.47 -1.11 -7.64
N GLU A 341 -18.19 -0.80 -7.56
CA GLU A 341 -17.18 -1.61 -6.85
C GLU A 341 -17.53 -1.92 -5.40
N LEU A 342 -17.83 -0.91 -4.56
CA LEU A 342 -18.34 -1.10 -3.20
C LEU A 342 -19.77 -0.59 -3.10
N THR A 343 -20.69 -1.45 -2.66
CA THR A 343 -22.10 -1.09 -2.48
C THR A 343 -22.33 -0.22 -1.24
N ASN A 344 -21.36 -0.18 -0.32
CA ASN A 344 -21.32 0.61 0.91
C ASN A 344 -20.00 1.41 1.03
N PRO A 345 -19.96 2.51 1.79
CA PRO A 345 -18.71 3.23 2.04
C PRO A 345 -17.75 2.39 2.91
N LEU A 346 -16.44 2.70 2.87
CA LEU A 346 -15.44 2.02 3.70
C LEU A 346 -15.70 2.19 5.20
N SER A 347 -16.33 3.30 5.60
CA SER A 347 -16.77 3.57 6.98
C SER A 347 -17.79 2.56 7.51
N ASP A 348 -18.39 1.73 6.66
CA ASP A 348 -19.31 0.67 7.08
C ASP A 348 -18.58 -0.61 7.47
N ILE A 349 -17.31 -0.80 7.06
CA ILE A 349 -16.53 -1.99 7.42
C ILE A 349 -16.44 -2.17 8.95
N PRO A 350 -16.15 -1.13 9.75
CA PRO A 350 -16.16 -1.24 11.22
C PRO A 350 -17.51 -1.58 11.86
N LEU A 351 -18.62 -1.43 11.14
CA LEU A 351 -19.98 -1.70 11.63
C LEU A 351 -20.40 -3.17 11.43
N ALA A 352 -19.75 -3.90 10.53
CA ALA A 352 -20.10 -5.27 10.20
C ALA A 352 -19.82 -6.23 11.37
N ARG A 353 -20.73 -7.18 11.59
CA ARG A 353 -20.57 -8.26 12.59
C ARG A 353 -19.95 -9.51 12.00
N THR A 354 -20.12 -9.73 10.69
CA THR A 354 -19.39 -10.75 9.96
C THR A 354 -18.87 -10.19 8.65
N ILE A 355 -17.61 -10.48 8.33
CA ILE A 355 -16.97 -10.04 7.08
C ILE A 355 -16.40 -11.27 6.39
N ILE A 356 -16.77 -11.49 5.13
CA ILE A 356 -16.14 -12.49 4.26
C ILE A 356 -15.19 -11.78 3.31
N LEU A 357 -13.93 -12.22 3.31
CA LEU A 357 -12.87 -11.76 2.43
C LEU A 357 -12.48 -12.89 1.48
N ALA A 358 -12.89 -12.82 0.21
CA ALA A 358 -12.68 -13.88 -0.76
C ALA A 358 -11.68 -13.51 -1.87
N GLY A 359 -10.61 -14.30 -1.99
CA GLY A 359 -9.58 -14.12 -3.00
C GLY A 359 -8.76 -12.84 -2.81
N THR A 360 -8.62 -12.36 -1.57
CA THR A 360 -7.95 -11.08 -1.25
C THR A 360 -6.87 -11.21 -0.17
N ASN A 361 -5.75 -10.51 -0.37
CA ASN A 361 -4.72 -10.29 0.64
C ASN A 361 -4.58 -8.79 0.90
N ILE A 362 -5.56 -8.23 1.61
CA ILE A 362 -5.66 -6.78 1.89
C ILE A 362 -4.40 -6.29 2.63
N ALA A 363 -3.84 -7.08 3.53
CA ALA A 363 -2.66 -6.70 4.31
C ALA A 363 -1.43 -6.37 3.46
N GLU A 364 -1.31 -6.93 2.25
CA GLU A 364 -0.19 -6.68 1.33
C GLU A 364 -0.61 -5.86 0.12
N CYS A 365 -1.78 -6.15 -0.45
CA CYS A 365 -2.25 -5.52 -1.68
C CYS A 365 -2.91 -4.15 -1.44
N GLN A 366 -3.48 -3.93 -0.26
CA GLN A 366 -4.18 -2.71 0.11
C GLN A 366 -4.00 -2.38 1.61
N PRO A 367 -2.75 -2.15 2.07
CA PRO A 367 -2.48 -1.90 3.49
C PRO A 367 -3.23 -0.68 4.04
N THR A 368 -3.65 0.26 3.17
CA THR A 368 -4.45 1.44 3.53
C THR A 368 -5.87 1.10 4.00
N LEU A 369 -6.43 -0.06 3.65
CA LEU A 369 -7.73 -0.51 4.16
C LEU A 369 -7.66 -1.24 5.50
N MET A 370 -6.47 -1.73 5.88
CA MET A 370 -6.30 -2.52 7.11
C MET A 370 -6.81 -1.83 8.39
N PRO A 371 -6.68 -0.50 8.57
CA PRO A 371 -7.25 0.18 9.74
C PRO A 371 -8.75 -0.10 9.95
N TYR A 372 -9.55 -0.14 8.88
CA TYR A 372 -10.99 -0.42 8.98
C TYR A 372 -11.27 -1.86 9.44
N PHE A 373 -10.48 -2.83 8.99
CA PHE A 373 -10.62 -4.23 9.42
C PHE A 373 -10.13 -4.45 10.85
N TYR A 374 -9.07 -3.76 11.27
CA TYR A 374 -8.64 -3.78 12.67
C TYR A 374 -9.68 -3.15 13.60
N GLU A 375 -10.32 -2.08 13.17
CA GLU A 375 -11.43 -1.47 13.91
C GLU A 375 -12.65 -2.40 13.96
N ALA A 376 -13.03 -3.04 12.85
CA ALA A 376 -14.08 -4.05 12.83
C ALA A 376 -13.78 -5.21 13.81
N LYS A 377 -12.54 -5.74 13.77
CA LYS A 377 -12.06 -6.78 14.70
C LYS A 377 -12.18 -6.32 16.16
N LYS A 378 -11.76 -5.09 16.47
CA LYS A 378 -11.89 -4.47 17.81
C LYS A 378 -13.36 -4.33 18.24
N ASN A 379 -14.26 -4.07 17.30
CA ASN A 379 -15.71 -3.98 17.53
C ASN A 379 -16.39 -5.36 17.66
N GLY A 380 -15.64 -6.46 17.51
CA GLY A 380 -16.13 -7.83 17.65
C GLY A 380 -16.62 -8.46 16.35
N ALA A 381 -16.19 -7.96 15.18
CA ALA A 381 -16.50 -8.58 13.90
C ALA A 381 -15.84 -9.97 13.77
N PHE A 382 -16.60 -10.94 13.26
CA PHE A 382 -16.11 -12.26 12.89
C PHE A 382 -15.61 -12.23 11.44
N ILE A 383 -14.30 -12.35 11.24
CA ILE A 383 -13.68 -12.24 9.92
C ILE A 383 -13.42 -13.64 9.36
N ILE A 384 -13.98 -13.91 8.18
CA ILE A 384 -13.81 -15.14 7.41
C ILE A 384 -12.91 -14.81 6.22
N VAL A 385 -11.80 -15.52 6.05
CA VAL A 385 -10.91 -15.36 4.90
C VAL A 385 -10.94 -16.61 4.04
N VAL A 386 -11.21 -16.43 2.75
CA VAL A 386 -11.19 -17.46 1.71
C VAL A 386 -9.98 -17.17 0.82
N ASP A 387 -8.86 -17.84 1.08
CA ASP A 387 -7.63 -17.75 0.29
C ASP A 387 -6.88 -19.08 0.41
N PRO A 388 -6.38 -19.69 -0.67
CA PRO A 388 -5.58 -20.92 -0.61
C PRO A 388 -4.32 -20.79 0.25
N ARG A 389 -3.83 -19.57 0.50
CA ARG A 389 -2.58 -19.28 1.21
C ARG A 389 -2.85 -18.79 2.63
N GLU A 390 -1.91 -19.07 3.53
CA GLU A 390 -1.85 -18.47 4.86
C GLU A 390 -1.23 -17.06 4.78
N THR A 391 -2.00 -16.10 4.30
CA THR A 391 -1.57 -14.70 4.21
C THR A 391 -1.68 -13.97 5.55
N LYS A 392 -1.09 -12.77 5.67
CA LYS A 392 -1.33 -11.90 6.83
C LYS A 392 -2.81 -11.54 7.04
N THR A 393 -3.56 -11.47 5.93
CA THR A 393 -5.01 -11.29 6.00
C THR A 393 -5.69 -12.53 6.60
N ALA A 394 -5.27 -13.73 6.20
CA ALA A 394 -5.75 -14.98 6.78
C ALA A 394 -5.39 -15.11 8.27
N ALA A 395 -4.20 -14.65 8.68
CA ALA A 395 -3.79 -14.63 10.09
C ALA A 395 -4.65 -13.70 10.96
N LEU A 396 -5.31 -12.70 10.38
CA LEU A 396 -6.29 -11.85 11.07
C LEU A 396 -7.65 -12.55 11.21
N ALA A 397 -7.95 -13.58 10.42
CA ALA A 397 -9.26 -14.21 10.36
C ALA A 397 -9.60 -14.99 11.64
N ASP A 398 -10.88 -14.99 12.00
CA ASP A 398 -11.43 -15.93 12.98
C ASP A 398 -11.68 -17.31 12.35
N LEU A 399 -11.88 -17.32 11.03
CA LEU A 399 -12.02 -18.53 10.23
C LEU A 399 -11.31 -18.40 8.88
N HIS A 400 -10.30 -19.24 8.66
CA HIS A 400 -9.63 -19.37 7.37
C HIS A 400 -10.13 -20.61 6.62
N LEU A 401 -10.54 -20.40 5.36
CA LEU A 401 -11.01 -21.40 4.42
C LEU A 401 -9.98 -21.55 3.28
N PRO A 402 -9.01 -22.48 3.42
CA PRO A 402 -7.96 -22.70 2.42
C PRO A 402 -8.48 -23.59 1.29
N LEU A 403 -9.33 -23.02 0.44
CA LEU A 403 -9.89 -23.76 -0.69
C LEU A 403 -8.85 -24.04 -1.78
N LYS A 404 -9.10 -25.08 -2.56
CA LYS A 404 -8.38 -25.33 -3.80
C LYS A 404 -8.63 -24.20 -4.81
N PRO A 405 -7.60 -23.61 -5.45
CA PRO A 405 -7.79 -22.62 -6.52
C PRO A 405 -8.68 -23.18 -7.63
N GLY A 406 -9.62 -22.41 -8.17
CA GLY A 406 -10.59 -22.91 -9.17
C GLY A 406 -11.95 -23.29 -8.61
N THR A 407 -12.20 -23.15 -7.30
CA THR A 407 -13.34 -23.83 -6.64
C THR A 407 -14.23 -22.90 -5.81
N ASP A 408 -14.04 -21.59 -5.95
CA ASP A 408 -14.79 -20.55 -5.23
C ASP A 408 -16.31 -20.66 -5.45
N VAL A 409 -16.76 -21.04 -6.66
CA VAL A 409 -18.17 -21.30 -6.97
C VAL A 409 -18.75 -22.40 -6.07
N ALA A 410 -18.05 -23.53 -5.93
CA ALA A 410 -18.50 -24.65 -5.11
C ALA A 410 -18.57 -24.27 -3.63
N LEU A 411 -17.61 -23.48 -3.14
CA LEU A 411 -17.64 -22.97 -1.77
C LEU A 411 -18.83 -22.03 -1.52
N ALA A 412 -19.09 -21.10 -2.44
CA ALA A 412 -20.22 -20.18 -2.34
C ALA A 412 -21.57 -20.93 -2.39
N ILE A 413 -21.68 -21.98 -3.22
CA ILE A 413 -22.83 -22.90 -3.23
C ILE A 413 -22.98 -23.61 -1.87
N GLY A 414 -21.88 -24.09 -1.28
CA GLY A 414 -21.89 -24.74 0.02
C GLY A 414 -22.41 -23.84 1.13
N ILE A 415 -21.97 -22.58 1.15
CA ILE A 415 -22.46 -21.56 2.09
C ILE A 415 -23.94 -21.28 1.84
N GLY A 416 -24.34 -21.03 0.59
CA GLY A 416 -25.73 -20.78 0.20
C GLY A 416 -26.68 -21.92 0.59
N LYS A 417 -26.23 -23.18 0.44
CA LYS A 417 -26.99 -24.38 0.84
C LYS A 417 -27.26 -24.42 2.34
N VAL A 418 -26.26 -24.08 3.16
CA VAL A 418 -26.44 -24.04 4.62
C VAL A 418 -27.36 -22.89 5.02
N LEU A 419 -27.20 -21.70 4.41
CA LEU A 419 -28.07 -20.55 4.65
C LEU A 419 -29.54 -20.88 4.36
N LEU A 420 -29.80 -21.56 3.24
CA LEU A 420 -31.13 -22.03 2.86
C LEU A 420 -31.69 -23.05 3.85
N LYS A 421 -30.91 -24.09 4.19
CA LYS A 421 -31.37 -25.19 5.05
C LYS A 421 -31.63 -24.76 6.49
N GLU A 422 -30.86 -23.80 7.01
CA GLU A 422 -30.95 -23.34 8.39
C GLU A 422 -31.85 -22.09 8.56
N GLY A 423 -32.49 -21.62 7.49
CA GLY A 423 -33.51 -20.57 7.56
C GLY A 423 -32.97 -19.14 7.68
N TYR A 424 -31.79 -18.87 7.15
CA TYR A 424 -31.17 -17.52 7.15
C TYR A 424 -31.56 -16.66 5.94
N ILE A 425 -32.50 -17.12 5.11
CA ILE A 425 -32.96 -16.40 3.91
C ILE A 425 -33.95 -15.30 4.32
N ASP A 426 -33.76 -14.09 3.79
CA ASP A 426 -34.74 -13.01 3.92
C ASP A 426 -35.81 -13.17 2.83
N GLU A 427 -36.80 -14.02 3.13
CA GLU A 427 -37.90 -14.36 2.21
C GLU A 427 -38.69 -13.13 1.74
N THR A 428 -38.76 -12.08 2.56
CA THR A 428 -39.44 -10.83 2.20
C THR A 428 -38.61 -10.06 1.19
N PHE A 429 -37.32 -9.86 1.48
CA PHE A 429 -36.40 -9.18 0.57
C PHE A 429 -36.31 -9.90 -0.78
N VAL A 430 -36.12 -11.21 -0.76
CA VAL A 430 -36.00 -12.03 -1.97
C VAL A 430 -37.24 -11.88 -2.86
N ARG A 431 -38.44 -12.00 -2.27
CA ARG A 431 -39.71 -11.87 -3.02
C ARG A 431 -39.90 -10.47 -3.61
N GLU A 432 -39.50 -9.43 -2.89
CA GLU A 432 -39.79 -8.04 -3.25
C GLU A 432 -38.72 -7.38 -4.13
N ARG A 433 -37.47 -7.84 -4.04
CA ARG A 433 -36.29 -7.12 -4.56
C ARG A 433 -35.40 -7.96 -5.47
N THR A 434 -35.72 -9.24 -5.70
CA THR A 434 -34.89 -10.12 -6.54
C THR A 434 -35.71 -10.84 -7.61
N VAL A 435 -35.01 -11.41 -8.59
CA VAL A 435 -35.56 -12.32 -9.60
C VAL A 435 -34.65 -13.54 -9.69
N GLY A 436 -35.18 -14.69 -10.10
CA GLY A 436 -34.37 -15.91 -10.29
C GLY A 436 -34.10 -16.71 -9.00
N PHE A 437 -34.82 -16.46 -7.91
CA PHE A 437 -34.59 -17.15 -6.63
C PHE A 437 -34.94 -18.64 -6.68
N ALA A 438 -35.96 -19.03 -7.44
CA ALA A 438 -36.35 -20.44 -7.55
C ALA A 438 -35.24 -21.27 -8.20
N GLU A 439 -34.63 -20.74 -9.26
CA GLU A 439 -33.49 -21.33 -9.96
C GLU A 439 -32.27 -21.38 -9.05
N TRP A 440 -31.98 -20.31 -8.31
CA TRP A 440 -30.89 -20.29 -7.33
C TRP A 440 -31.10 -21.34 -6.23
N LYS A 441 -32.32 -21.44 -5.68
CA LYS A 441 -32.69 -22.44 -4.67
C LYS A 441 -32.47 -23.85 -5.19
N GLN A 442 -32.91 -24.15 -6.40
CA GLN A 442 -32.70 -25.45 -7.04
C GLN A 442 -31.22 -25.79 -7.18
N GLN A 443 -30.37 -24.81 -7.56
CA GLN A 443 -28.92 -25.00 -7.64
C GLN A 443 -28.31 -25.30 -6.27
N MET A 444 -28.72 -24.60 -5.22
CA MET A 444 -28.22 -24.85 -3.86
C MET A 444 -28.64 -26.24 -3.37
N GLU A 445 -29.82 -26.74 -3.74
CA GLU A 445 -30.32 -28.06 -3.36
C GLU A 445 -29.66 -29.20 -4.14
N ALA A 446 -29.28 -28.97 -5.40
CA ALA A 446 -28.79 -29.99 -6.32
C ALA A 446 -27.41 -30.60 -5.99
N VAL A 447 -26.50 -29.84 -5.36
CA VAL A 447 -25.13 -30.31 -5.08
C VAL A 447 -25.00 -30.81 -3.65
N ASP A 448 -24.47 -32.01 -3.45
CA ASP A 448 -24.27 -32.59 -2.13
C ASP A 448 -23.08 -31.98 -1.38
N MET A 449 -23.20 -31.87 -0.06
CA MET A 449 -22.15 -31.27 0.77
C MET A 449 -20.83 -32.06 0.68
N ASP A 450 -20.89 -33.38 0.57
CA ASP A 450 -19.70 -34.23 0.46
C ASP A 450 -18.96 -34.00 -0.86
N GLU A 451 -19.69 -33.70 -1.94
CA GLU A 451 -19.09 -33.31 -3.22
C GLU A 451 -18.42 -31.93 -3.12
N ILE A 452 -19.06 -30.97 -2.44
CA ILE A 452 -18.48 -29.64 -2.21
C ILE A 452 -17.18 -29.74 -1.42
N VAL A 453 -17.14 -30.55 -0.35
CA VAL A 453 -15.92 -30.80 0.43
C VAL A 453 -14.83 -31.39 -0.45
N ARG A 454 -15.16 -32.39 -1.27
CA ARG A 454 -14.19 -33.04 -2.17
C ARG A 454 -13.64 -32.09 -3.24
N VAL A 455 -14.47 -31.19 -3.77
CA VAL A 455 -14.04 -30.25 -4.82
C VAL A 455 -13.20 -29.14 -4.23
N THR A 456 -13.62 -28.57 -3.10
CA THR A 456 -12.99 -27.39 -2.50
C THR A 456 -11.81 -27.71 -1.59
N ASP A 457 -11.68 -28.95 -1.12
CA ASP A 457 -10.81 -29.37 0.00
C ASP A 457 -11.12 -28.64 1.33
N VAL A 458 -12.28 -27.99 1.45
CA VAL A 458 -12.72 -27.31 2.69
C VAL A 458 -13.64 -28.23 3.48
N PRO A 459 -13.34 -28.54 4.76
CA PRO A 459 -14.20 -29.38 5.60
C PRO A 459 -15.62 -28.82 5.77
N ALA A 460 -16.63 -29.70 5.74
CA ALA A 460 -18.03 -29.31 5.87
C ALA A 460 -18.34 -28.55 7.17
N GLU A 461 -17.61 -28.82 8.27
CA GLU A 461 -17.75 -28.08 9.53
C GLU A 461 -17.43 -26.60 9.35
N LYS A 462 -16.38 -26.28 8.59
CA LYS A 462 -15.91 -24.91 8.37
C LYS A 462 -16.87 -24.17 7.43
N ILE A 463 -17.36 -24.84 6.39
CA ILE A 463 -18.40 -24.30 5.50
C ILE A 463 -19.66 -23.96 6.30
N ARG A 464 -20.13 -24.87 7.16
CA ARG A 464 -21.29 -24.63 8.03
C ARG A 464 -21.04 -23.51 9.03
N LEU A 465 -19.87 -23.45 9.64
CA LEU A 465 -19.51 -22.37 10.57
C LEU A 465 -19.50 -21.01 9.88
N ALA A 466 -18.89 -20.91 8.70
CA ALA A 466 -18.88 -19.68 7.90
C ALA A 466 -20.31 -19.22 7.56
N ALA A 467 -21.14 -20.15 7.08
CA ALA A 467 -22.53 -19.86 6.75
C ALA A 467 -23.35 -19.42 7.96
N ARG A 468 -23.22 -20.09 9.12
CA ARG A 468 -23.92 -19.70 10.35
C ARG A 468 -23.50 -18.33 10.84
N LYS A 469 -22.19 -18.06 10.93
CA LYS A 469 -21.68 -16.74 11.35
C LYS A 469 -22.13 -15.62 10.43
N TYR A 470 -22.20 -15.89 9.12
CA TYR A 470 -22.71 -14.92 8.16
C TYR A 470 -24.25 -14.77 8.23
N GLY A 471 -24.97 -15.87 8.42
CA GLY A 471 -26.43 -15.90 8.53
C GLY A 471 -26.96 -15.19 9.77
N GLU A 472 -26.38 -15.51 10.94
CA GLU A 472 -26.74 -14.97 12.27
C GLU A 472 -26.46 -13.47 12.40
N ALA A 473 -25.43 -12.96 11.72
CA ALA A 473 -25.09 -11.55 11.77
C ALA A 473 -26.20 -10.70 11.13
N ALA A 474 -26.63 -9.64 11.82
CA ALA A 474 -27.53 -8.64 11.24
C ALA A 474 -26.79 -7.82 10.17
N GLU A 475 -25.59 -7.34 10.51
CA GLU A 475 -24.71 -6.60 9.60
C GLU A 475 -23.60 -7.51 9.07
N ALA A 476 -23.57 -7.78 7.76
CA ALA A 476 -22.49 -8.56 7.17
C ALA A 476 -22.09 -8.09 5.77
N ILE A 477 -20.79 -8.15 5.50
CA ILE A 477 -20.17 -7.71 4.25
C ILE A 477 -19.48 -8.89 3.58
N VAL A 478 -19.62 -9.00 2.26
CA VAL A 478 -18.81 -9.88 1.41
C VAL A 478 -17.94 -9.03 0.50
N LEU A 479 -16.62 -9.20 0.59
CA LEU A 479 -15.64 -8.54 -0.26
C LEU A 479 -14.88 -9.57 -1.10
N THR A 480 -14.91 -9.44 -2.42
CA THR A 480 -14.11 -10.26 -3.36
C THR A 480 -12.90 -9.50 -3.88
N ALA A 481 -11.89 -10.19 -4.41
CA ALA A 481 -10.80 -9.56 -5.14
C ALA A 481 -10.19 -10.49 -6.19
N ARG A 482 -9.07 -10.03 -6.79
CA ARG A 482 -8.38 -10.66 -7.93
C ARG A 482 -8.14 -12.16 -7.82
N GLY A 483 -7.87 -12.69 -6.62
CA GLY A 483 -7.59 -14.13 -6.45
C GLY A 483 -8.78 -15.03 -6.82
N LEU A 484 -10.00 -14.51 -6.68
CA LEU A 484 -11.23 -15.14 -7.12
C LEU A 484 -11.61 -14.64 -8.52
N GLU A 485 -11.52 -13.33 -8.76
CA GLU A 485 -12.07 -12.68 -9.95
C GLU A 485 -11.33 -13.00 -11.26
N GLN A 486 -10.05 -13.40 -11.19
CA GLN A 486 -9.22 -13.70 -12.37
C GLN A 486 -9.13 -15.19 -12.71
N GLN A 487 -10.00 -16.01 -12.12
CA GLN A 487 -10.12 -17.41 -12.50
C GLN A 487 -10.98 -17.58 -13.77
N ALA A 488 -10.92 -18.75 -14.40
CA ALA A 488 -11.65 -19.04 -15.63
C ALA A 488 -13.17 -18.87 -15.48
N ASP A 489 -13.69 -19.06 -14.27
CA ASP A 489 -15.09 -18.92 -13.87
C ASP A 489 -15.31 -17.72 -12.93
N GLY A 490 -14.41 -16.73 -12.91
CA GLY A 490 -14.45 -15.60 -11.98
C GLY A 490 -15.78 -14.83 -11.99
N TYR A 491 -16.42 -14.67 -13.16
CA TYR A 491 -17.76 -14.08 -13.26
C TYR A 491 -18.79 -14.87 -12.43
N ALA A 492 -18.80 -16.20 -12.56
CA ALA A 492 -19.72 -17.06 -11.84
C ALA A 492 -19.44 -17.02 -10.34
N ALA A 493 -18.17 -17.08 -9.94
CA ALA A 493 -17.77 -17.00 -8.54
C ALA A 493 -18.27 -15.70 -7.88
N VAL A 494 -18.05 -14.54 -8.52
CA VAL A 494 -18.58 -13.26 -8.03
C VAL A 494 -20.11 -13.28 -7.97
N ARG A 495 -20.77 -13.79 -9.00
CA ARG A 495 -22.25 -13.85 -9.05
C ARG A 495 -22.83 -14.68 -7.90
N HIS A 496 -22.19 -15.79 -7.54
CA HIS A 496 -22.62 -16.63 -6.40
C HIS A 496 -22.43 -15.92 -5.06
N TRP A 497 -21.33 -15.19 -4.86
CA TRP A 497 -21.14 -14.37 -3.66
C TRP A 497 -22.15 -13.23 -3.56
N ILE A 498 -22.46 -12.54 -4.67
CA ILE A 498 -23.53 -11.55 -4.71
C ILE A 498 -24.88 -12.18 -4.36
N ASN A 499 -25.17 -13.39 -4.86
CA ASN A 499 -26.41 -14.10 -4.55
C ASN A 499 -26.53 -14.44 -3.06
N VAL A 500 -25.44 -14.76 -2.36
CA VAL A 500 -25.44 -14.96 -0.91
C VAL A 500 -25.86 -13.67 -0.17
N VAL A 501 -25.36 -12.51 -0.61
CA VAL A 501 -25.73 -11.21 -0.03
C VAL A 501 -27.20 -10.88 -0.31
N LEU A 502 -27.66 -11.09 -1.55
CA LEU A 502 -29.05 -10.86 -1.95
C LEU A 502 -30.03 -11.78 -1.24
N ALA A 503 -29.72 -13.08 -1.14
CA ALA A 503 -30.59 -14.08 -0.52
C ALA A 503 -30.78 -13.84 0.99
N THR A 504 -29.81 -13.20 1.63
CA THR A 504 -29.87 -12.85 3.05
C THR A 504 -30.40 -11.43 3.31
N GLY A 505 -30.79 -10.69 2.26
CA GLY A 505 -31.32 -9.32 2.39
C GLY A 505 -30.32 -8.30 2.94
N LYS A 506 -29.01 -8.61 2.87
CA LYS A 506 -27.93 -7.82 3.47
C LYS A 506 -27.36 -6.75 2.54
N ILE A 507 -28.11 -6.33 1.54
CA ILE A 507 -27.72 -5.27 0.60
C ILE A 507 -28.43 -3.96 0.93
N GLY A 508 -27.73 -2.83 0.83
CA GLY A 508 -28.33 -1.50 1.01
C GLY A 508 -28.65 -1.13 2.47
N ARG A 509 -28.01 -1.79 3.45
CA ARG A 509 -28.13 -1.49 4.89
C ARG A 509 -26.76 -1.07 5.44
N PRO A 510 -26.69 -0.15 6.42
CA PRO A 510 -25.41 0.18 7.06
C PRO A 510 -24.69 -1.05 7.58
N GLY A 511 -23.38 -1.11 7.38
CA GLY A 511 -22.55 -2.26 7.82
C GLY A 511 -22.79 -3.55 7.04
N SER A 512 -23.55 -3.49 5.94
CA SER A 512 -23.89 -4.67 5.13
C SER A 512 -23.71 -4.39 3.64
N GLY A 513 -23.24 -5.39 2.90
CA GLY A 513 -23.22 -5.29 1.45
C GLY A 513 -22.26 -6.22 0.76
N PHE A 514 -22.04 -5.92 -0.51
CA PHE A 514 -21.07 -6.57 -1.36
C PHE A 514 -20.03 -5.54 -1.85
N GLY A 515 -18.80 -5.99 -2.06
CA GLY A 515 -17.80 -5.19 -2.74
C GLY A 515 -16.72 -5.99 -3.44
N SER A 516 -16.11 -5.41 -4.47
CA SER A 516 -14.88 -5.91 -5.08
C SER A 516 -13.71 -5.01 -4.66
N ILE A 517 -12.56 -5.59 -4.31
CA ILE A 517 -11.38 -4.86 -3.89
C ILE A 517 -10.39 -4.79 -5.05
N THR A 518 -10.12 -3.58 -5.57
CA THR A 518 -9.12 -3.36 -6.63
C THR A 518 -7.67 -3.54 -6.17
N GLY A 519 -6.79 -3.99 -7.06
CA GLY A 519 -5.38 -4.21 -6.71
C GLY A 519 -4.43 -3.05 -7.00
N GLN A 520 -4.90 -1.96 -7.60
CA GLN A 520 -4.07 -0.89 -8.17
C GLN A 520 -4.41 0.47 -7.54
N GLY A 521 -3.41 1.34 -7.40
CA GLY A 521 -3.59 2.74 -7.02
C GLY A 521 -4.60 3.44 -7.93
N ASN A 522 -5.59 4.10 -7.33
CA ASN A 522 -6.75 4.72 -7.96
C ASN A 522 -7.56 3.85 -8.96
N GLY A 523 -7.43 2.52 -8.92
CA GLY A 523 -8.22 1.62 -9.77
C GLY A 523 -9.72 1.78 -9.54
N GLN A 524 -10.13 1.86 -8.27
CA GLN A 524 -11.50 2.16 -7.90
C GLN A 524 -11.93 3.55 -8.39
N GLY A 525 -11.12 4.57 -8.13
CA GLY A 525 -11.43 5.95 -8.51
C GLY A 525 -11.64 6.16 -10.00
N GLY A 526 -10.71 5.66 -10.84
CA GLY A 526 -10.82 5.71 -12.31
C GLY A 526 -12.10 5.06 -12.83
N ARG A 527 -12.52 3.95 -12.22
CA ARG A 527 -13.79 3.27 -12.50
C ARG A 527 -15.00 4.15 -12.20
N GLU A 528 -15.06 4.75 -11.02
CA GLU A 528 -16.20 5.58 -10.58
C GLU A 528 -16.28 6.93 -11.30
N HIS A 529 -15.12 7.48 -11.69
CA HIS A 529 -14.98 8.83 -12.25
C HIS A 529 -15.07 8.85 -13.78
N GLY A 530 -15.52 7.75 -14.39
CA GLY A 530 -15.89 7.70 -15.81
C GLY A 530 -14.72 7.66 -16.77
N GLN A 531 -13.58 7.07 -16.37
CA GLN A 531 -12.46 6.82 -17.29
C GLN A 531 -12.63 5.54 -18.12
N LYS A 532 -13.87 5.11 -18.37
CA LYS A 532 -14.17 3.91 -19.13
C LYS A 532 -14.90 4.29 -20.41
N ALA A 533 -14.56 3.64 -21.52
CA ALA A 533 -15.06 4.05 -22.84
C ALA A 533 -16.58 3.91 -23.04
N ASP A 534 -17.25 3.19 -22.14
CA ASP A 534 -18.67 2.89 -22.15
C ASP A 534 -19.45 3.55 -21.01
N GLN A 535 -18.82 4.36 -20.13
CA GLN A 535 -19.46 4.95 -18.95
C GLN A 535 -19.05 6.40 -18.70
N LEU A 536 -20.00 7.19 -18.19
CA LEU A 536 -19.80 8.52 -17.60
C LEU A 536 -19.60 8.41 -16.08
N PRO A 537 -19.08 9.47 -15.43
CA PRO A 537 -19.00 9.55 -13.98
C PRO A 537 -20.33 9.20 -13.29
N GLY A 538 -20.24 8.40 -12.23
CA GLY A 538 -21.40 7.85 -11.52
C GLY A 538 -22.06 6.67 -12.24
N TYR A 539 -21.27 5.85 -12.95
CA TYR A 539 -21.69 4.58 -13.59
C TYR A 539 -22.78 4.72 -14.66
N ARG A 540 -22.94 5.91 -15.23
CA ARG A 540 -23.98 6.17 -16.24
C ARG A 540 -23.51 5.67 -17.60
N SER A 541 -24.19 4.68 -18.15
CA SER A 541 -23.80 4.13 -19.46
C SER A 541 -23.81 5.20 -20.57
N LEU A 542 -22.73 5.24 -21.36
CA LEU A 542 -22.65 5.96 -22.64
C LEU A 542 -23.31 5.17 -23.78
N VAL A 543 -23.51 3.87 -23.58
CA VAL A 543 -24.07 2.95 -24.56
C VAL A 543 -25.52 2.69 -24.15
N ARG A 544 -26.49 3.31 -24.84
CA ARG A 544 -27.91 3.13 -24.51
C ARG A 544 -28.33 1.67 -24.63
N SER A 545 -28.74 1.07 -23.53
CA SER A 545 -29.84 0.08 -23.53
C SER A 545 -31.13 0.87 -23.78
N GLY A 546 -31.84 0.58 -24.87
CA GLY A 546 -32.85 1.48 -25.45
C GLY A 546 -33.96 1.95 -24.51
N CYS A 547 -34.11 3.26 -24.33
CA CYS A 547 -35.37 4.01 -24.50
C CYS A 547 -35.11 5.51 -24.29
N LEU A 548 -35.10 6.26 -25.38
CA LEU A 548 -35.38 7.70 -25.40
C LEU A 548 -35.68 7.98 -26.87
N SER A 549 -36.91 7.64 -27.25
CA SER A 549 -37.50 8.13 -28.48
C SER A 549 -37.49 9.66 -28.42
N ARG A 550 -37.10 10.29 -29.53
CA ARG A 550 -36.93 11.74 -29.68
C ARG A 550 -38.23 12.55 -29.59
N ASN A 551 -39.29 12.07 -28.94
CA ASN A 551 -40.63 12.66 -29.04
C ASN A 551 -41.24 13.24 -27.75
N SER A 552 -40.60 13.18 -26.57
CA SER A 552 -41.22 13.68 -25.32
C SER A 552 -40.91 15.14 -24.94
N LEU A 553 -40.12 15.89 -25.71
CA LEU A 553 -39.74 17.28 -25.37
C LEU A 553 -40.39 18.36 -26.26
N ARG A 554 -41.48 18.08 -26.99
CA ARG A 554 -42.16 19.06 -27.86
C ARG A 554 -43.61 19.44 -27.53
N SER A 555 -44.24 18.95 -26.47
CA SER A 555 -45.68 19.19 -26.24
C SER A 555 -46.07 20.23 -25.17
N HIS A 556 -45.15 21.02 -24.60
CA HIS A 556 -45.50 21.99 -23.52
C HIS A 556 -45.25 23.47 -23.82
N ARG A 557 -45.16 23.86 -25.09
CA ARG A 557 -45.24 25.28 -25.50
C ARG A 557 -46.09 25.47 -26.75
N ARG A 558 -47.41 25.56 -26.56
CA ARG A 558 -48.36 26.38 -27.35
C ARG A 558 -49.79 26.05 -26.91
N LYS A 559 -50.29 26.79 -25.93
CA LYS A 559 -51.72 27.13 -25.73
C LYS A 559 -51.80 28.25 -24.68
N LYS A 560 -51.53 29.47 -25.13
CA LYS A 560 -52.13 30.71 -24.63
C LYS A 560 -52.35 31.58 -25.86
N GLY A 561 -53.62 31.77 -26.16
CA GLY A 561 -54.25 32.40 -27.32
C GLY A 561 -55.72 32.16 -27.12
#